data_AF-A0A3D4H010-F1
#
_entry.id   AF-A0A3D4H010-F1
#
_cell.length_a   1.000
_cell.length_b   1.000
_cell.length_c   1.000
_cell.angle_alpha   90.00
_cell.angle_beta   90.00
_cell.angle_gamma   90.00
#
_symmetry.space_group_name_H-M   'P 1'
#
loop_
_entity.id
_entity.type
_entity.pdbx_description
1 polymer ?
#
loop_
_entity_poly.entity_id
_entity_poly.type
_entity_poly.pdbx_seq_one_letter_code
_entity_poly.pdbx_strand_id
1 'polypeptide(L)'
;MRRYGRLSYLFAIFVLATASSGHAQSGQKLPFPHGIALDFMGGIPGAAMFDYDNDGDLDIYFANGGLNKNYLLENDGKGNFVDVAGQAGVAGRAESHGVATADIDNDGDADICVANNLKNYLYLNNGDGTFTDIAESAGITSRFFSSSPAFADIDNDGYVDLYIAGADLTYGKGSGEMFLNNQDLTFTNITGQTGTAATYTWAVRFCDYDNDGDMDLFTANDQGIAQPDEWSPVILYRNDGDLKFTDVTRSAGLGLTGSWMGLAFADYDL
;
A
#
# COMPACT_ATOMS: atom_id res chain seq x y z
N MET A 1 -2.89 -28.95 24.34
CA MET A 1 -3.76 -27.76 24.24
C MET A 1 -2.90 -26.53 24.49
N ARG A 2 -2.32 -25.95 23.43
CA ARG A 2 -1.64 -24.65 23.49
C ARG A 2 -2.67 -23.56 23.22
N ARG A 3 -2.69 -22.52 24.07
CA ARG A 3 -3.52 -21.33 23.92
C ARG A 3 -2.78 -20.38 22.97
N TYR A 4 -3.40 -19.98 21.86
CA TYR A 4 -2.93 -18.87 21.05
C TYR A 4 -3.41 -17.55 21.67
N GLY A 5 -2.53 -16.55 21.63
CA GLY A 5 -2.69 -15.22 22.21
C GLY A 5 -3.73 -14.37 21.48
N ARG A 6 -4.09 -13.27 22.13
CA ARG A 6 -5.22 -12.39 21.82
C ARG A 6 -5.02 -11.53 20.57
N LEU A 7 -6.15 -11.27 19.90
CA LEU A 7 -6.39 -10.32 18.82
C LEU A 7 -5.73 -8.95 19.03
N SER A 8 -5.13 -8.44 17.96
CA SER A 8 -4.72 -7.05 17.75
C SER A 8 -5.93 -6.17 17.47
N TYR A 9 -5.99 -4.98 18.07
CA TYR A 9 -7.05 -4.00 17.84
C TYR A 9 -6.86 -3.33 16.47
N LEU A 10 -7.87 -3.42 15.60
CA LEU A 10 -7.96 -2.64 14.37
C LEU A 10 -8.31 -1.17 14.73
N PHE A 11 -7.34 -0.27 14.67
CA PHE A 11 -7.59 1.17 14.67
C PHE A 11 -7.75 1.65 13.22
N ALA A 12 -8.98 1.93 12.81
CA ALA A 12 -9.24 2.63 11.55
C ALA A 12 -8.94 4.13 11.74
N ILE A 13 -7.84 4.62 11.15
CA ILE A 13 -7.62 6.06 11.02
C ILE A 13 -8.50 6.57 9.88
N PHE A 14 -9.62 7.21 10.21
CA PHE A 14 -10.36 8.05 9.27
C PHE A 14 -9.64 9.41 9.17
N VAL A 15 -8.86 9.63 8.11
CA VAL A 15 -8.37 10.98 7.79
C VAL A 15 -9.44 11.71 6.99
N LEU A 16 -10.11 12.67 7.63
CA LEU A 16 -11.14 13.50 7.01
C LEU A 16 -10.48 14.51 6.05
N ALA A 17 -10.62 14.32 4.73
CA ALA A 17 -10.31 15.35 3.75
C ALA A 17 -11.46 16.37 3.72
N THR A 18 -11.27 17.56 4.28
CA THR A 18 -12.18 18.67 3.96
C THR A 18 -11.84 19.19 2.56
N ALA A 19 -12.53 18.66 1.55
CA ALA A 19 -12.68 19.37 0.30
C ALA A 19 -13.65 20.53 0.54
N SER A 20 -13.17 21.76 0.64
CA SER A 20 -14.03 22.92 0.40
C SER A 20 -13.30 23.98 -0.41
N SER A 21 -13.81 24.17 -1.62
CA SER A 21 -13.70 25.41 -2.39
C SER A 21 -14.15 26.58 -1.51
N GLY A 22 -13.18 27.24 -0.87
CA GLY A 22 -13.44 28.44 -0.09
C GLY A 22 -12.51 28.57 1.09
N HIS A 23 -11.44 29.35 0.89
CA HIS A 23 -10.69 30.05 1.94
C HIS A 23 -10.35 29.16 3.16
N ALA A 24 -9.30 28.35 3.03
CA ALA A 24 -8.56 27.92 4.22
C ALA A 24 -8.06 29.19 4.92
N GLN A 25 -8.72 29.58 6.02
CA GLN A 25 -8.14 30.54 6.94
C GLN A 25 -6.89 29.88 7.52
N SER A 26 -5.73 30.49 7.27
CA SER A 26 -4.49 30.14 7.94
C SER A 26 -4.71 30.23 9.45
N GLY A 27 -4.65 29.09 10.15
CA GLY A 27 -4.60 29.09 11.61
C GLY A 27 -5.45 28.08 12.38
N GLN A 28 -6.18 27.15 11.75
CA GLN A 28 -6.75 26.04 12.52
C GLN A 28 -5.69 24.99 12.84
N LYS A 29 -5.05 25.17 14.01
CA LYS A 29 -4.23 24.14 14.64
C LYS A 29 -5.14 22.99 15.09
N LEU A 30 -4.96 21.81 14.51
CA LEU A 30 -5.44 20.56 15.10
C LEU A 30 -4.86 20.44 16.51
N PRO A 31 -5.60 19.92 17.51
CA PRO A 31 -5.21 19.94 18.91
C PRO A 31 -4.21 18.82 19.21
N PHE A 32 -3.02 18.89 18.63
CA PHE A 32 -1.85 18.20 19.14
C PHE A 32 -1.10 19.21 20.03
N PRO A 33 -0.85 18.93 21.32
CA PRO A 33 -0.15 19.86 22.22
C PRO A 33 1.24 20.26 21.70
N HIS A 34 1.80 19.46 20.79
CA HIS A 34 2.98 19.73 19.98
C HIS A 34 2.61 19.55 18.50
N GLY A 35 2.10 20.60 17.86
CA GLY A 35 1.71 20.52 16.45
C GLY A 35 2.94 20.31 15.55
N ILE A 36 3.03 19.14 14.91
CA ILE A 36 3.92 18.95 13.76
C ILE A 36 3.23 19.60 12.57
N ALA A 37 3.80 20.70 12.06
CA ALA A 37 3.35 21.32 10.83
C ALA A 37 3.97 20.56 9.65
N LEU A 38 3.20 19.64 9.07
CA LEU A 38 3.57 18.96 7.83
C LEU A 38 3.20 19.87 6.65
N ASP A 39 4.10 19.99 5.67
CA ASP A 39 3.90 20.84 4.50
C ASP A 39 3.18 20.04 3.40
N PHE A 40 1.88 20.28 3.26
CA PHE A 40 1.01 19.58 2.30
C PHE A 40 0.71 20.49 1.11
N MET A 41 1.37 20.24 -0.01
CA MET A 41 1.02 20.84 -1.30
C MET A 41 0.75 19.73 -2.32
N GLY A 42 -0.47 19.16 -2.35
CA GLY A 42 -0.83 18.24 -3.45
C GLY A 42 -1.66 16.99 -3.14
N GLY A 43 -2.32 16.87 -1.99
CA GLY A 43 -3.14 15.70 -1.62
C GLY A 43 -2.56 14.93 -0.43
N ILE A 44 -3.36 14.06 0.20
CA ILE A 44 -2.90 13.15 1.26
C ILE A 44 -2.85 11.75 0.67
N PRO A 45 -1.66 11.23 0.39
CA PRO A 45 -1.45 9.84 0.06
C PRO A 45 -1.17 8.99 1.31
N GLY A 46 -1.06 7.69 1.11
CA GLY A 46 -1.25 6.66 2.13
C GLY A 46 -0.41 6.82 3.40
N ALA A 47 -0.88 6.15 4.45
CA ALA A 47 -0.18 6.03 5.72
C ALA A 47 -0.06 4.55 6.10
N ALA A 48 1.04 4.20 6.75
CA ALA A 48 1.24 2.90 7.38
C ALA A 48 1.62 3.10 8.85
N MET A 49 1.16 2.19 9.70
CA MET A 49 1.58 2.11 11.10
C MET A 49 2.32 0.80 11.32
N PHE A 50 3.51 0.88 11.90
CA PHE A 50 4.38 -0.25 12.19
C PHE A 50 5.42 0.19 13.23
N ASP A 51 6.03 -0.77 13.92
CA ASP A 51 7.14 -0.56 14.85
C ASP A 51 8.43 -0.62 14.04
N TYR A 52 9.06 0.52 13.75
CA TYR A 52 10.17 0.56 12.77
C TYR A 52 11.54 0.24 13.39
N ASP A 53 11.67 0.41 14.71
CA ASP A 53 12.91 0.25 15.47
C ASP A 53 12.82 -0.83 16.56
N ASN A 54 11.71 -1.58 16.60
CA ASN A 54 11.40 -2.67 17.51
C ASN A 54 11.38 -2.26 19.00
N ASP A 55 10.98 -1.03 19.30
CA ASP A 55 10.86 -0.55 20.67
C ASP A 55 9.52 -0.93 21.34
N GLY A 56 8.58 -1.45 20.55
CA GLY A 56 7.25 -1.91 20.97
C GLY A 56 6.15 -0.87 20.84
N ASP A 57 6.46 0.35 20.38
CA ASP A 57 5.52 1.42 20.12
C ASP A 57 5.27 1.54 18.61
N LEU A 58 4.01 1.82 18.21
CA LEU A 58 3.69 1.97 16.78
C LEU A 58 4.05 3.38 16.31
N ASP A 59 4.79 3.43 15.21
CA ASP A 59 5.18 4.63 14.48
C ASP A 59 4.28 4.86 13.26
N ILE A 60 4.49 5.98 12.57
CA ILE A 60 3.69 6.32 11.39
C ILE A 60 4.56 6.75 10.23
N TYR A 61 4.44 6.07 9.10
CA TYR A 61 4.95 6.56 7.83
C TYR A 61 3.84 7.24 7.02
N PHE A 62 4.10 8.45 6.52
CA PHE A 62 3.23 9.18 5.61
C PHE A 62 3.91 9.37 4.27
N ALA A 63 3.29 8.86 3.21
CA ALA A 63 3.60 9.27 1.86
C ALA A 63 3.09 10.70 1.62
N ASN A 64 3.81 11.49 0.82
CA ASN A 64 3.42 12.86 0.48
C ASN A 64 3.18 13.00 -1.03
N GLY A 65 1.99 13.50 -1.38
CA GLY A 65 1.49 13.53 -2.76
C GLY A 65 1.94 14.74 -3.55
N GLY A 66 2.54 15.71 -2.85
CA GLY A 66 3.24 16.81 -3.48
C GLY A 66 4.67 16.45 -3.87
N LEU A 67 5.42 17.46 -4.29
CA LEU A 67 6.86 17.34 -4.52
C LEU A 67 7.70 17.37 -3.22
N ASN A 68 7.05 17.27 -2.07
CA ASN A 68 7.66 17.31 -0.74
C ASN A 68 8.18 15.93 -0.32
N LYS A 69 8.93 15.89 0.79
CA LYS A 69 9.38 14.63 1.38
C LYS A 69 8.22 13.87 2.02
N ASN A 70 8.38 12.56 2.13
CA ASN A 70 7.64 11.68 3.01
C ASN A 70 8.11 11.86 4.46
N TYR A 71 7.32 11.35 5.40
CA TYR A 71 7.57 11.45 6.83
C TYR A 71 7.58 10.07 7.48
N LEU A 72 8.51 9.85 8.40
CA LEU A 72 8.50 8.77 9.37
C LEU A 72 8.44 9.44 10.74
N LEU A 73 7.35 9.22 11.46
CA LEU A 73 7.08 9.82 12.75
C LEU A 73 7.29 8.77 13.83
N GLU A 74 8.42 8.86 14.53
CA GLU A 74 8.76 8.02 15.67
C GLU A 74 7.90 8.39 16.88
N ASN A 75 7.30 7.42 17.55
CA ASN A 75 6.43 7.56 18.71
C ASN A 75 7.14 7.15 20.00
N ASP A 76 7.24 8.05 20.97
CA ASP A 76 7.91 7.78 22.25
C ASP A 76 7.13 6.89 23.27
N GLY A 77 6.12 6.16 22.79
CA GLY A 77 5.18 5.37 23.59
C GLY A 77 4.21 6.17 24.46
N LYS A 78 4.31 7.50 24.46
CA LYS A 78 3.45 8.41 25.24
C LYS A 78 2.57 9.27 24.33
N GLY A 79 2.58 8.99 23.03
CA GLY A 79 1.84 9.73 22.02
C GLY A 79 2.53 11.02 21.59
N ASN A 80 3.83 11.17 21.83
CA ASN A 80 4.64 12.24 21.24
C ASN A 80 5.35 11.71 20.01
N PHE A 81 5.33 12.50 18.93
CA PHE A 81 5.90 12.11 17.65
C PHE A 81 7.07 13.02 17.27
N VAL A 82 8.11 12.44 16.65
CA VAL A 82 9.25 13.16 16.07
C VAL A 82 9.48 12.70 14.63
N ASP A 83 9.63 13.65 13.71
CA ASP A 83 9.98 13.34 12.31
C ASP A 83 11.46 12.95 12.20
N VAL A 84 11.70 11.68 11.88
CA VAL A 84 13.02 11.06 11.73
C VAL A 84 13.32 10.62 10.30
N ALA A 85 12.46 10.97 9.32
CA ALA A 85 12.54 10.44 7.95
C ALA A 85 13.89 10.69 7.26
N GLY A 86 14.53 11.84 7.56
CA GLY A 86 15.83 12.20 6.98
C GLY A 86 16.97 11.39 7.58
N GLN A 87 16.90 11.10 8.88
CA GLN A 87 17.87 10.32 9.63
C GLN A 87 17.77 8.84 9.26
N ALA A 88 16.55 8.33 9.17
CA ALA A 88 16.26 6.93 8.80
C ALA A 88 16.48 6.64 7.31
N GLY A 89 16.68 7.65 6.45
CA GLY A 89 16.92 7.45 5.02
C GLY A 89 15.67 7.25 4.16
N VAL A 90 14.47 7.42 4.73
CA VAL A 90 13.17 7.13 4.08
C VAL A 90 12.38 8.39 3.69
N ALA A 91 13.00 9.57 3.79
CA ALA A 91 12.36 10.83 3.42
C ALA A 91 11.85 10.83 1.97
N GLY A 92 12.48 10.08 1.07
CA GLY A 92 12.09 10.03 -0.35
C GLY A 92 11.94 11.41 -0.99
N ARG A 93 11.36 11.45 -2.18
CA ARG A 93 10.89 12.68 -2.85
C ARG A 93 9.92 12.32 -3.98
N ALA A 94 9.23 13.35 -4.48
CA ALA A 94 8.21 13.29 -5.52
C ALA A 94 6.85 12.78 -5.04
N GLU A 95 5.86 12.86 -5.94
CA GLU A 95 4.44 12.56 -5.73
C GLU A 95 4.26 11.08 -5.36
N SER A 96 4.37 10.79 -4.06
CA SER A 96 4.18 9.47 -3.46
C SER A 96 2.71 9.25 -3.19
N HIS A 97 2.26 7.99 -3.24
CA HIS A 97 0.87 7.58 -3.11
C HIS A 97 0.68 6.58 -1.97
N GLY A 98 0.34 5.34 -2.25
CA GLY A 98 0.19 4.33 -1.20
C GLY A 98 1.52 3.95 -0.56
N VAL A 99 1.42 3.50 0.68
CA VAL A 99 2.50 2.85 1.41
C VAL A 99 1.97 1.53 1.97
N ALA A 100 2.83 0.51 1.98
CA ALA A 100 2.60 -0.77 2.63
C ALA A 100 3.90 -1.19 3.31
N THR A 101 3.77 -1.95 4.40
CA THR A 101 4.89 -2.44 5.20
C THR A 101 4.77 -3.94 5.38
N ALA A 102 5.89 -4.64 5.29
CA ALA A 102 6.02 -6.07 5.55
C ALA A 102 7.51 -6.40 5.73
N ASP A 103 7.82 -7.50 6.41
CA ASP A 103 9.17 -8.07 6.49
C ASP A 103 9.41 -8.90 5.22
N ILE A 104 10.18 -8.38 4.25
CA ILE A 104 10.31 -8.99 2.92
C ILE A 104 11.42 -10.03 2.84
N ASP A 105 12.33 -10.07 3.81
CA ASP A 105 13.45 -11.01 3.87
C ASP A 105 13.44 -11.93 5.09
N ASN A 106 12.38 -11.86 5.90
CA ASN A 106 12.11 -12.67 7.08
C ASN A 106 13.16 -12.49 8.18
N ASP A 107 13.73 -11.29 8.34
CA ASP A 107 14.71 -10.98 9.38
C ASP A 107 14.09 -10.50 10.71
N GLY A 108 12.80 -10.22 10.71
CA GLY A 108 12.02 -9.75 11.85
C GLY A 108 11.77 -8.24 11.86
N ASP A 109 12.36 -7.49 10.93
CA ASP A 109 12.23 -6.04 10.83
C ASP A 109 11.31 -5.68 9.65
N ALA A 110 10.36 -4.77 9.89
CA ALA A 110 9.42 -4.39 8.83
C ALA A 110 10.05 -3.40 7.84
N ASP A 111 9.88 -3.69 6.55
CA ASP A 111 10.28 -2.86 5.42
C ASP A 111 9.15 -1.95 4.92
N ILE A 112 9.49 -1.02 4.03
CA ILE A 112 8.52 -0.07 3.48
C ILE A 112 8.52 -0.09 1.95
N CYS A 113 7.37 -0.37 1.34
CA CYS A 113 7.13 -0.09 -0.08
C CYS A 113 6.30 1.18 -0.24
N VAL A 114 6.76 2.11 -1.08
CA VAL A 114 6.07 3.36 -1.39
C VAL A 114 5.80 3.45 -2.87
N ALA A 115 4.51 3.52 -3.23
CA ALA A 115 4.08 3.80 -4.60
C ALA A 115 4.31 5.27 -4.95
N ASN A 116 4.72 5.58 -6.17
CA ASN A 116 5.07 6.92 -6.61
C ASN A 116 4.82 7.12 -8.12
N ASN A 117 4.75 8.37 -8.57
CA ASN A 117 4.56 8.71 -9.99
C ASN A 117 5.77 8.49 -10.89
N LEU A 118 6.98 8.54 -10.35
CA LEU A 118 8.21 8.48 -11.14
C LEU A 118 8.99 7.20 -10.91
N LYS A 119 9.16 6.83 -9.64
CA LYS A 119 9.92 5.65 -9.21
C LYS A 119 9.36 5.20 -7.86
N ASN A 120 8.90 3.95 -7.78
CA ASN A 120 8.54 3.34 -6.52
C ASN A 120 9.78 3.22 -5.61
N TYR A 121 9.56 3.27 -4.30
CA TYR A 121 10.60 3.00 -3.31
C TYR A 121 10.32 1.65 -2.65
N LEU A 122 11.38 0.93 -2.34
CA LEU A 122 11.37 -0.26 -1.50
C LEU A 122 12.55 -0.09 -0.53
N TYR A 123 12.24 0.26 0.69
CA TYR A 123 13.18 0.56 1.75
C TYR A 123 13.35 -0.69 2.61
N LEU A 124 14.50 -1.34 2.50
CA LEU A 124 14.93 -2.43 3.37
C LEU A 124 15.35 -1.86 4.72
N ASN A 125 14.78 -2.35 5.81
CA ASN A 125 15.19 -2.00 7.17
C ASN A 125 16.56 -2.63 7.47
N ASN A 126 17.50 -1.83 7.99
CA ASN A 126 18.85 -2.32 8.30
C ASN A 126 18.96 -2.86 9.74
N GLY A 127 17.87 -2.85 10.52
CA GLY A 127 17.82 -3.27 11.92
C GLY A 127 18.50 -2.31 12.91
N ASP A 128 18.84 -1.10 12.46
CA ASP A 128 19.49 -0.06 13.27
C ASP A 128 18.74 1.29 13.25
N GLY A 129 17.46 1.26 12.87
CA GLY A 129 16.61 2.44 12.70
C GLY A 129 16.88 3.20 11.39
N THR A 130 17.68 2.64 10.49
CA THR A 130 17.92 3.18 9.15
C THR A 130 17.46 2.22 8.06
N PHE A 131 17.25 2.76 6.86
CA PHE A 131 16.79 2.00 5.71
C PHE A 131 17.65 2.22 4.48
N THR A 132 17.62 1.24 3.58
CA THR A 132 18.27 1.27 2.27
C THR A 132 17.23 1.18 1.15
N ASP A 133 17.18 2.13 0.21
CA ASP A 133 16.34 2.03 -1.00
C ASP A 133 16.92 0.99 -1.97
N ILE A 134 16.29 -0.19 -2.01
CA ILE A 134 16.68 -1.32 -2.85
C ILE A 134 15.79 -1.47 -4.09
N ALA A 135 14.85 -0.56 -4.36
CA ALA A 135 13.83 -0.76 -5.42
C ALA A 135 14.42 -1.13 -6.78
N GLU A 136 15.53 -0.49 -7.19
CA GLU A 136 16.17 -0.77 -8.48
C GLU A 136 16.86 -2.12 -8.50
N SER A 137 17.64 -2.45 -7.46
CA SER A 137 18.30 -3.75 -7.35
C SER A 137 17.32 -4.90 -7.15
N ALA A 138 16.19 -4.64 -6.51
CA ALA A 138 15.12 -5.60 -6.25
C ALA A 138 14.23 -5.84 -7.48
N GLY A 139 14.39 -5.07 -8.57
CA GLY A 139 13.54 -5.20 -9.76
C GLY A 139 12.19 -4.50 -9.65
N ILE A 140 11.92 -3.76 -8.57
CA ILE A 140 10.72 -2.95 -8.37
C ILE A 140 10.90 -1.60 -9.09
N THR A 141 10.83 -1.67 -10.42
CA THR A 141 10.95 -0.50 -11.29
C THR A 141 9.67 -0.32 -12.10
N SER A 142 8.81 0.62 -11.70
CA SER A 142 7.69 1.04 -12.53
C SER A 142 8.01 2.39 -13.19
N ARG A 143 7.55 2.56 -14.43
CA ARG A 143 7.70 3.81 -15.21
C ARG A 143 6.39 4.60 -15.27
N PHE A 144 5.39 4.15 -14.53
CA PHE A 144 4.03 4.63 -14.61
C PHE A 144 3.53 5.08 -13.24
N PHE A 145 2.37 5.73 -13.24
CA PHE A 145 1.68 6.12 -12.03
C PHE A 145 1.42 4.89 -11.16
N SER A 146 1.93 4.86 -9.94
CA SER A 146 1.64 3.83 -8.95
C SER A 146 0.84 4.43 -7.79
N SER A 147 -0.18 3.73 -7.32
CA SER A 147 -1.19 4.26 -6.38
C SER A 147 -1.24 3.54 -5.05
N SER A 148 -1.11 2.21 -5.02
CA SER A 148 -1.26 1.41 -3.80
C SER A 148 -0.41 0.16 -3.89
N PRO A 149 0.63 0.01 -3.04
CA PRO A 149 1.25 -1.29 -2.83
C PRO A 149 0.43 -2.13 -1.83
N ALA A 150 0.52 -3.45 -1.92
CA ALA A 150 0.05 -4.39 -0.91
C ALA A 150 0.90 -5.66 -0.94
N PHE A 151 1.18 -6.21 0.24
CA PHE A 151 1.91 -7.45 0.41
C PHE A 151 0.99 -8.61 0.78
N ALA A 152 1.30 -9.81 0.27
CA ALA A 152 0.72 -11.09 0.68
C ALA A 152 1.62 -12.22 0.19
N ASP A 153 1.68 -13.33 0.93
CA ASP A 153 2.27 -14.58 0.44
C ASP A 153 1.25 -15.26 -0.49
N ILE A 154 1.46 -15.22 -1.80
CA ILE A 154 0.46 -15.70 -2.79
C ILE A 154 0.71 -17.12 -3.27
N ASP A 155 1.87 -17.69 -2.97
CA ASP A 155 2.22 -19.08 -3.29
C ASP A 155 2.51 -19.97 -2.07
N ASN A 156 2.29 -19.43 -0.87
CA ASN A 156 2.46 -20.07 0.43
C ASN A 156 3.88 -20.56 0.68
N ASP A 157 4.89 -19.84 0.20
CA ASP A 157 6.30 -20.17 0.39
C ASP A 157 6.90 -19.59 1.69
N GLY A 158 6.13 -18.76 2.39
CA GLY A 158 6.53 -18.09 3.63
C GLY A 158 7.23 -16.74 3.42
N TYR A 159 7.35 -16.26 2.19
CA TYR A 159 7.85 -14.93 1.85
C TYR A 159 6.70 -14.10 1.26
N VAL A 160 6.66 -12.82 1.63
CA VAL A 160 5.62 -11.94 1.11
C VAL A 160 5.93 -11.50 -0.33
N ASP A 161 4.94 -11.61 -1.19
CA ASP A 161 4.90 -11.08 -2.54
C ASP A 161 4.26 -9.69 -2.57
N LEU A 162 4.38 -9.00 -3.70
CA LEU A 162 4.00 -7.60 -3.82
C LEU A 162 3.09 -7.37 -5.02
N TYR A 163 1.94 -6.73 -4.79
CA TYR A 163 1.16 -6.11 -5.85
C TYR A 163 1.23 -4.59 -5.74
N ILE A 164 1.55 -3.91 -6.85
CA ILE A 164 1.51 -2.46 -6.94
C ILE A 164 0.41 -2.06 -7.93
N ALA A 165 -0.66 -1.47 -7.41
CA ALA A 165 -1.69 -0.84 -8.20
C ALA A 165 -1.13 0.40 -8.92
N GLY A 166 -1.59 0.62 -10.16
CA GLY A 166 -1.17 1.76 -10.96
C GLY A 166 -1.94 1.92 -12.26
N ALA A 167 -1.53 2.92 -13.04
CA ALA A 167 -1.96 3.10 -14.42
C ALA A 167 -0.84 3.62 -15.36
N ASP A 168 -0.73 3.06 -16.57
CA ASP A 168 0.00 3.72 -17.68
C ASP A 168 -0.90 4.79 -18.30
N LEU A 169 -0.69 6.02 -17.83
CA LEU A 169 -1.42 7.21 -18.27
C LEU A 169 -1.09 7.62 -19.71
N THR A 170 -0.08 7.03 -20.35
CA THR A 170 0.42 7.42 -21.69
C THR A 170 -0.32 6.71 -22.81
N TYR A 171 -0.64 5.43 -22.64
CA TYR A 171 -1.16 4.57 -23.72
C TYR A 171 -2.53 3.93 -23.43
N GLY A 172 -3.17 4.23 -22.31
CA GLY A 172 -4.48 3.67 -22.02
C GLY A 172 -4.44 2.18 -21.65
N LYS A 173 -3.32 1.71 -21.09
CA LYS A 173 -3.09 0.29 -20.82
C LYS A 173 -2.86 0.04 -19.32
N GLY A 174 -3.27 -1.15 -18.91
CA GLY A 174 -3.16 -1.66 -17.56
C GLY A 174 -1.78 -1.63 -16.95
N SER A 175 -1.70 -1.27 -15.66
CA SER A 175 -0.42 -1.24 -14.95
C SER A 175 -0.52 -1.54 -13.45
N GLY A 176 -1.51 -2.33 -13.03
CA GLY A 176 -1.36 -3.09 -11.80
C GLY A 176 -0.32 -4.19 -12.03
N GLU A 177 0.71 -4.26 -11.19
CA GLU A 177 1.84 -5.16 -11.36
C GLU A 177 1.94 -6.14 -10.17
N MET A 178 1.99 -7.44 -10.45
CA MET A 178 2.24 -8.50 -9.46
C MET A 178 3.71 -8.92 -9.53
N PHE A 179 4.35 -9.04 -8.38
CA PHE A 179 5.76 -9.34 -8.20
C PHE A 179 5.93 -10.51 -7.23
N LEU A 180 6.56 -11.59 -7.68
CA LEU A 180 6.94 -12.74 -6.86
C LEU A 180 8.28 -12.46 -6.15
N ASN A 181 8.37 -12.72 -4.86
CA ASN A 181 9.61 -12.63 -4.09
C ASN A 181 10.53 -13.82 -4.42
N ASN A 182 11.76 -13.55 -4.84
CA ASN A 182 12.72 -14.59 -5.19
C ASN A 182 13.52 -15.10 -3.97
N GLN A 183 13.18 -14.64 -2.75
CA GLN A 183 13.84 -15.00 -1.48
C GLN A 183 15.31 -14.54 -1.39
N ASP A 184 15.70 -13.57 -2.20
CA ASP A 184 17.06 -13.02 -2.27
C ASP A 184 17.08 -11.49 -2.38
N LEU A 185 16.03 -10.84 -1.84
CA LEU A 185 15.75 -9.39 -1.95
C LEU A 185 15.44 -8.92 -3.37
N THR A 186 15.26 -9.84 -4.32
CA THR A 186 14.79 -9.51 -5.67
C THR A 186 13.38 -10.01 -5.93
N PHE A 187 12.70 -9.35 -6.85
CA PHE A 187 11.33 -9.66 -7.23
C PHE A 187 11.21 -9.87 -8.73
N THR A 188 10.36 -10.83 -9.12
CA THR A 188 10.04 -11.13 -10.52
C THR A 188 8.64 -10.63 -10.86
N ASN A 189 8.50 -9.74 -11.85
CA ASN A 189 7.17 -9.33 -12.33
C ASN A 189 6.47 -10.51 -13.04
N ILE A 190 5.42 -11.03 -12.43
CA ILE A 190 4.62 -12.18 -12.88
C ILE A 190 3.19 -11.79 -13.31
N THR A 191 2.91 -10.49 -13.47
CA THR A 191 1.56 -9.97 -13.83
C THR A 191 0.91 -10.71 -15.02
N GLY A 192 1.71 -11.03 -16.05
CA GLY A 192 1.22 -11.74 -17.22
C GLY A 192 0.95 -13.23 -16.98
N GLN A 193 1.68 -13.85 -16.05
CA GLN A 193 1.52 -15.25 -15.66
C GLN A 193 0.28 -15.43 -14.79
N THR A 194 0.05 -14.52 -13.85
CA THR A 194 -1.08 -14.59 -12.91
C THR A 194 -2.43 -14.28 -13.54
N GLY A 195 -2.43 -13.54 -14.65
CA GLY A 195 -3.66 -13.06 -15.30
C GLY A 195 -4.27 -11.84 -14.60
N THR A 196 -3.55 -11.21 -13.67
CA THR A 196 -4.02 -10.07 -12.86
C THR A 196 -3.73 -8.70 -13.49
N ALA A 197 -3.52 -8.67 -14.81
CA ALA A 197 -3.30 -7.44 -15.54
C ALA A 197 -4.60 -6.61 -15.62
N ALA A 198 -4.69 -5.54 -14.84
CA ALA A 198 -5.86 -4.64 -14.78
C ALA A 198 -5.59 -3.29 -15.45
N THR A 199 -6.61 -2.67 -16.07
CA THR A 199 -6.54 -1.45 -16.91
C THR A 199 -6.13 -0.18 -16.18
N TYR A 200 -6.75 0.13 -15.04
CA TYR A 200 -6.35 1.21 -14.14
C TYR A 200 -6.70 0.79 -12.73
N THR A 201 -5.69 0.59 -11.88
CA THR A 201 -5.91 0.15 -10.50
C THR A 201 -5.55 1.28 -9.53
N TRP A 202 -6.49 1.66 -8.68
CA TRP A 202 -6.30 2.73 -7.68
C TRP A 202 -5.96 2.19 -6.30
N ALA A 203 -6.57 1.07 -5.91
CA ALA A 203 -6.30 0.43 -4.65
C ALA A 203 -6.31 -1.09 -4.78
N VAL A 204 -5.49 -1.74 -3.97
CA VAL A 204 -5.37 -3.18 -3.91
C VAL A 204 -5.42 -3.65 -2.47
N ARG A 205 -6.03 -4.80 -2.22
CA ARG A 205 -5.95 -5.52 -0.95
C ARG A 205 -5.92 -7.02 -1.23
N PHE A 206 -5.21 -7.74 -0.38
CA PHE A 206 -5.30 -9.19 -0.32
C PHE A 206 -6.18 -9.62 0.86
N CYS A 207 -6.96 -10.67 0.67
CA CYS A 207 -7.68 -11.38 1.73
C CYS A 207 -8.03 -12.78 1.27
N ASP A 208 -8.02 -13.75 2.17
CA ASP A 208 -8.59 -15.08 1.93
C ASP A 208 -10.12 -14.97 2.13
N TYR A 209 -10.88 -14.76 1.04
CA TYR A 209 -12.32 -14.45 1.16
C TYR A 209 -13.19 -15.71 1.26
N ASP A 210 -12.71 -16.86 0.78
CA ASP A 210 -13.43 -18.13 0.80
C ASP A 210 -12.87 -19.16 1.81
N ASN A 211 -11.87 -18.77 2.60
CA ASN A 211 -11.22 -19.54 3.66
C ASN A 211 -10.56 -20.83 3.14
N ASP A 212 -9.98 -20.78 1.94
CA ASP A 212 -9.24 -21.91 1.38
C ASP A 212 -7.75 -21.91 1.74
N GLY A 213 -7.28 -20.83 2.35
CA GLY A 213 -5.91 -20.64 2.81
C GLY A 213 -5.01 -19.94 1.80
N ASP A 214 -5.50 -19.65 0.59
CA ASP A 214 -4.78 -18.89 -0.42
C ASP A 214 -5.21 -17.41 -0.37
N MET A 215 -4.24 -16.49 -0.46
CA MET A 215 -4.56 -15.07 -0.43
C MET A 215 -5.16 -14.61 -1.77
N ASP A 216 -6.43 -14.20 -1.76
CA ASP A 216 -7.12 -13.66 -2.93
C ASP A 216 -6.86 -12.16 -3.12
N LEU A 217 -7.06 -11.68 -4.35
CA LEU A 217 -6.73 -10.30 -4.74
C LEU A 217 -8.00 -9.50 -5.04
N PHE A 218 -8.20 -8.41 -4.30
CA PHE A 218 -9.22 -7.40 -4.58
C PHE A 218 -8.62 -6.12 -5.12
N THR A 219 -9.15 -5.65 -6.25
CA THR A 219 -8.70 -4.42 -6.91
C THR A 219 -9.84 -3.43 -7.07
N ALA A 220 -9.58 -2.17 -6.76
CA ALA A 220 -10.47 -1.05 -7.05
C ALA A 220 -9.97 -0.36 -8.32
N ASN A 221 -10.80 -0.38 -9.35
CA ASN A 221 -10.39 -0.03 -10.70
C ASN A 221 -11.18 1.16 -11.26
N ASP A 222 -10.63 1.68 -12.34
CA ASP A 222 -11.28 2.62 -13.25
C ASP A 222 -11.08 2.13 -14.70
N GLN A 223 -11.95 2.48 -15.64
CA GLN A 223 -11.73 2.15 -17.06
C GLN A 223 -10.66 3.05 -17.70
N GLY A 224 -10.23 4.10 -16.98
CA GLY A 224 -9.50 5.21 -17.58
C GLY A 224 -10.30 5.90 -18.67
N ILE A 225 -9.62 6.67 -19.51
CA ILE A 225 -10.24 7.67 -20.40
C ILE A 225 -10.96 7.04 -21.63
N ALA A 226 -10.89 5.71 -21.82
CA ALA A 226 -11.17 5.08 -23.12
C ALA A 226 -12.57 4.46 -23.32
N GLN A 227 -13.36 4.20 -22.28
CA GLN A 227 -14.64 3.44 -22.38
C GLN A 227 -15.71 4.01 -21.41
N PRO A 228 -16.37 5.15 -21.71
CA PRO A 228 -17.27 5.85 -20.78
C PRO A 228 -18.61 5.12 -20.49
N ASP A 229 -18.94 4.07 -21.23
CA ASP A 229 -20.24 3.39 -21.22
C ASP A 229 -20.25 2.09 -20.39
N GLU A 230 -19.07 1.60 -19.96
CA GLU A 230 -18.89 0.33 -19.24
C GLU A 230 -18.06 0.52 -17.96
N TRP A 231 -18.61 1.20 -16.97
CA TRP A 231 -18.00 1.46 -15.65
C TRP A 231 -17.31 0.22 -15.06
N SER A 232 -15.98 0.27 -14.87
CA SER A 232 -15.16 -0.84 -14.35
C SER A 232 -15.56 -1.18 -12.91
N PRO A 233 -15.80 -2.46 -12.61
CA PRO A 233 -16.08 -2.88 -11.25
C PRO A 233 -14.79 -2.98 -10.44
N VAL A 234 -14.94 -3.02 -9.11
CA VAL A 234 -13.99 -3.75 -8.28
C VAL A 234 -13.81 -5.16 -8.87
N ILE A 235 -12.58 -5.65 -8.99
CA ILE A 235 -12.35 -7.03 -9.45
C ILE A 235 -11.90 -7.85 -8.25
N LEU A 236 -12.63 -8.95 -8.01
CA LEU A 236 -12.23 -10.01 -7.11
C LEU A 236 -11.61 -11.14 -7.94
N TYR A 237 -10.32 -11.35 -7.71
CA TYR A 237 -9.56 -12.44 -8.26
C TYR A 237 -9.39 -13.52 -7.19
N ARG A 238 -9.97 -14.70 -7.39
CA ARG A 238 -9.67 -15.85 -6.54
C ARG A 238 -8.31 -16.42 -6.92
N ASN A 239 -7.45 -16.70 -5.94
CA ASN A 239 -6.23 -17.46 -6.14
C ASN A 239 -6.60 -18.95 -6.32
N ASP A 240 -6.29 -19.52 -7.48
CA ASP A 240 -6.56 -20.94 -7.76
C ASP A 240 -5.34 -21.85 -7.43
N GLY A 241 -4.33 -21.29 -6.76
CA GLY A 241 -3.01 -21.89 -6.58
C GLY A 241 -2.12 -21.80 -7.83
N ASP A 242 -0.89 -22.30 -7.74
CA ASP A 242 0.10 -22.33 -8.82
C ASP A 242 0.29 -20.95 -9.51
N LEU A 243 0.23 -19.86 -8.74
CA LEU A 243 0.34 -18.47 -9.20
C LEU A 243 -0.73 -18.09 -10.24
N LYS A 244 -1.93 -18.68 -10.17
CA LYS A 244 -3.02 -18.39 -11.10
C LYS A 244 -4.18 -17.74 -10.40
N PHE A 245 -4.69 -16.66 -10.98
CA PHE A 245 -5.85 -15.96 -10.48
C PHE A 245 -7.01 -15.99 -11.48
N THR A 246 -8.22 -16.20 -10.98
CA THR A 246 -9.46 -16.14 -11.78
C THR A 246 -10.34 -14.99 -11.32
N ASP A 247 -10.74 -14.11 -12.24
CA ASP A 247 -11.78 -13.11 -11.98
C ASP A 247 -13.12 -13.83 -11.70
N VAL A 248 -13.54 -13.80 -10.43
CA VAL A 248 -14.79 -14.37 -9.93
C VAL A 248 -15.81 -13.30 -9.58
N THR A 249 -15.57 -12.03 -9.92
CA THR A 249 -16.38 -10.86 -9.53
C THR A 249 -17.87 -11.11 -9.73
N ARG A 250 -18.27 -11.51 -10.95
CA ARG A 250 -19.69 -11.76 -11.27
C ARG A 250 -20.26 -12.99 -10.56
N SER A 251 -19.50 -14.07 -10.48
CA SER A 251 -19.96 -15.31 -9.80
C SER A 251 -20.05 -15.16 -8.29
N ALA A 252 -19.23 -14.28 -7.70
CA ALA A 252 -19.30 -13.87 -6.30
C ALA A 252 -20.45 -12.89 -6.02
N GLY A 253 -21.23 -12.51 -7.03
CA GLY A 253 -22.35 -11.57 -6.89
C GLY A 253 -21.93 -10.10 -6.80
N LEU A 254 -20.66 -9.79 -7.04
CA LEU A 254 -20.17 -8.41 -7.14
C LEU A 254 -20.52 -7.89 -8.54
N GLY A 255 -21.51 -7.00 -8.61
CA GLY A 255 -21.97 -6.37 -9.85
C GLY A 255 -21.88 -4.85 -9.81
N LEU A 256 -21.04 -4.31 -8.92
CA LEU A 256 -20.98 -2.88 -8.65
C LEU A 256 -20.22 -2.15 -9.77
N THR A 257 -20.91 -1.22 -10.42
CA THR A 257 -20.36 -0.35 -11.45
C THR A 257 -20.07 1.04 -10.85
N GLY A 258 -18.84 1.55 -11.00
CA GLY A 258 -18.47 2.87 -10.47
C GLY A 258 -17.00 3.21 -10.68
N SER A 259 -16.55 4.32 -10.10
CA SER A 259 -15.12 4.65 -9.96
C SER A 259 -14.75 4.47 -8.50
N TRP A 260 -13.77 3.62 -8.23
CA TRP A 260 -13.40 3.18 -6.88
C TRP A 260 -11.96 3.58 -6.60
N MET A 261 -11.74 4.25 -5.47
CA MET A 261 -10.46 4.89 -5.13
C MET A 261 -9.84 4.34 -3.83
N GLY A 262 -10.53 3.42 -3.15
CA GLY A 262 -10.07 2.86 -1.87
C GLY A 262 -10.77 1.55 -1.52
N LEU A 263 -10.07 0.71 -0.75
CA LEU A 263 -10.54 -0.58 -0.26
C LEU A 263 -10.16 -0.74 1.22
N ALA A 264 -11.05 -1.34 1.99
CA ALA A 264 -10.81 -1.78 3.36
C ALA A 264 -11.56 -3.09 3.61
N PHE A 265 -10.91 -4.02 4.30
CA PHE A 265 -11.47 -5.29 4.74
C PHE A 265 -11.42 -5.35 6.26
N ALA A 266 -12.45 -5.95 6.85
CA ALA A 266 -12.45 -6.34 8.24
C ALA A 266 -13.45 -7.49 8.41
N ASP A 267 -13.12 -8.40 9.32
CA ASP A 267 -14.05 -9.38 9.85
C ASP A 267 -14.95 -8.69 10.90
N TYR A 268 -16.27 -8.77 10.71
CA TYR A 268 -17.27 -8.10 11.55
C TYR A 268 -18.12 -9.07 12.37
N ASP A 269 -18.00 -10.37 12.15
CA ASP A 269 -18.77 -11.41 12.83
C ASP A 269 -17.86 -12.36 13.61
N LEU A 270 -17.51 -11.91 14.83
CA LEU A 270 -16.77 -12.67 15.85
C LEU A 270 -17.54 -13.88 16.39
#